data_AF-A0A182EJ60-F1
#
_entry.id   AF-A0A182EJ60-F1
#
_cell.length_a   1.000
_cell.length_b   1.000
_cell.length_c   1.000
_cell.angle_alpha   90.00
_cell.angle_beta   90.00
_cell.angle_gamma   90.00
#
_symmetry.space_group_name_H-M   'P 1'
#
loop_
_entity.id
_entity.type
_entity.pdbx_description
1 polymer ?
#
loop_
_entity_poly.entity_id
_entity_poly.type
_entity_poly.pdbx_seq_one_letter_code
_entity_poly.pdbx_strand_id
1 'polypeptide(L)'
;MQVGLGCYAIWIFGLIQHLRNVCNGAIRKTHPIELTIDSGSIRGEYLTIGANDFAVFKGIPYAAPPVGSLRFQMPEPPAKWRGVMNATQYSAMCAQKPRTRQSDPINIYRIHISEDCLYLNVFAPPQTFVRKDIGI
;
A
#
# COMPACT_ATOMS: atom_id res chain seq x y z
N MET A 1 0.34 15.44 74.37
CA MET A 1 1.08 16.71 74.50
C MET A 1 2.07 16.73 73.33
N GLN A 2 1.77 17.42 72.21
CA GLN A 2 2.08 18.84 71.92
C GLN A 2 3.61 19.05 71.71
N VAL A 3 4.20 19.53 70.61
CA VAL A 3 3.80 20.30 69.38
C VAL A 3 4.45 19.66 68.11
N GLY A 4 4.26 20.08 66.84
CA GLY A 4 3.31 21.03 66.21
C GLY A 4 3.94 21.93 65.10
N LEU A 5 3.31 21.99 63.90
CA LEU A 5 3.52 22.93 62.76
C LEU A 5 4.84 22.85 61.95
N GLY A 6 4.78 22.91 60.59
CA GLY A 6 6.01 22.99 59.77
C GLY A 6 5.91 22.83 58.24
N CYS A 7 5.15 23.72 57.59
CA CYS A 7 5.15 24.04 56.14
C CYS A 7 6.43 23.70 55.32
N TYR A 8 6.40 22.64 54.48
CA TYR A 8 7.24 22.53 53.26
C TYR A 8 6.49 21.80 52.13
N ALA A 9 5.64 22.56 51.44
CA ALA A 9 5.12 22.17 50.14
C ALA A 9 6.09 22.61 49.03
N ILE A 10 6.09 21.86 47.92
CA ILE A 10 6.66 22.21 46.60
C ILE A 10 8.19 22.06 46.49
N TRP A 11 8.65 21.70 45.27
CA TRP A 11 10.02 21.76 44.71
C TRP A 11 10.89 20.51 44.47
N ILE A 12 10.44 19.26 44.74
CA ILE A 12 11.22 18.05 44.28
C ILE A 12 10.35 16.96 43.62
N PHE A 13 9.46 17.34 42.69
CA PHE A 13 8.77 16.41 41.79
C PHE A 13 8.81 16.89 40.30
N GLY A 14 9.87 17.61 39.93
CA GLY A 14 9.97 18.32 38.65
C GLY A 14 10.88 17.72 37.57
N LEU A 15 11.52 16.56 37.78
CA LEU A 15 12.60 16.07 36.88
C LEU A 15 12.52 14.59 36.45
N ILE A 16 11.32 14.00 36.39
CA ILE A 16 11.11 12.66 35.76
C ILE A 16 9.91 12.70 34.79
N GLN A 17 9.87 13.71 33.92
CA GLN A 17 9.01 13.75 32.74
C GLN A 17 9.78 13.81 31.41
N HIS A 18 11.04 13.35 31.39
CA HIS A 18 11.61 12.82 30.15
C HIS A 18 11.01 11.45 29.85
N LEU A 19 9.73 11.51 29.50
CA LEU A 19 8.95 10.41 28.97
C LEU A 19 9.65 9.89 27.72
N ARG A 20 9.79 8.57 27.70
CA ARG A 20 10.29 7.80 26.57
C ARG A 20 9.42 8.13 25.35
N ASN A 21 9.93 8.93 24.42
CA ASN A 21 9.39 8.98 23.06
C ASN A 21 9.74 7.67 22.34
N VAL A 22 9.05 6.61 22.74
CA VAL A 22 9.02 5.35 22.00
C VAL A 22 8.49 5.65 20.62
N CYS A 23 9.14 5.09 19.59
CA CYS A 23 8.82 5.30 18.19
C CYS A 23 7.41 4.79 17.84
N ASN A 24 6.37 5.60 18.10
CA ASN A 24 5.05 5.41 17.53
C ASN A 24 5.08 5.84 16.06
N GLY A 25 5.67 4.99 15.24
CA GLY A 25 5.32 4.87 13.82
C GLY A 25 3.86 4.39 13.75
N ALA A 26 2.93 5.31 14.00
CA ALA A 26 1.51 5.03 13.90
C ALA A 26 1.19 4.72 12.45
N ILE A 27 1.08 3.43 12.12
CA ILE A 27 0.45 2.97 10.89
C ILE A 27 -0.97 3.50 10.94
N ARG A 28 -1.21 4.65 10.30
CA ARG A 28 -2.55 5.10 9.98
C ARG A 28 -3.14 3.98 9.15
N LYS A 29 -4.12 3.25 9.69
CA LYS A 29 -5.04 2.44 8.91
C LYS A 29 -5.86 3.41 8.07
N THR A 30 -5.28 3.86 6.96
CA THR A 30 -5.96 4.68 5.98
C THR A 30 -7.13 3.89 5.42
N HIS A 31 -8.27 4.54 5.29
CA HIS A 31 -9.46 3.89 4.75
C HIS A 31 -9.18 3.29 3.36
N PRO A 32 -9.76 2.13 3.02
CA PRO A 32 -9.59 1.51 1.71
C PRO A 32 -10.03 2.48 0.61
N ILE A 33 -9.23 2.58 -0.46
CA ILE A 33 -9.51 3.47 -1.59
C ILE A 33 -10.33 2.70 -2.61
N GLU A 34 -11.58 3.09 -2.84
CA GLU A 34 -12.41 2.45 -3.88
C GLU A 34 -12.53 3.35 -5.10
N LEU A 35 -12.28 2.77 -6.28
CA LEU A 35 -12.40 3.41 -7.58
C LEU A 35 -13.18 2.50 -8.53
N THR A 36 -13.88 3.08 -9.50
CA THR A 36 -14.52 2.34 -10.58
C THR A 36 -13.78 2.58 -11.88
N ILE A 37 -13.43 1.50 -12.57
CA ILE A 37 -12.81 1.49 -13.90
C ILE A 37 -13.71 0.71 -14.88
N ASP A 38 -13.42 0.77 -16.18
CA ASP A 38 -14.26 0.19 -17.25
C ASP A 38 -14.60 -1.31 -17.07
N SER A 39 -13.73 -2.04 -16.37
CA SER A 39 -13.87 -3.48 -16.10
C SER A 39 -14.58 -3.82 -14.78
N GLY A 40 -14.76 -2.85 -13.88
CA GLY A 40 -15.41 -3.03 -12.57
C GLY A 40 -14.82 -2.13 -11.48
N SER A 41 -15.29 -2.30 -10.24
CA SER A 41 -14.77 -1.54 -9.09
C SER A 41 -13.56 -2.23 -8.45
N ILE A 42 -12.58 -1.46 -8.01
CA ILE A 42 -11.34 -1.91 -7.38
C ILE A 42 -11.14 -1.25 -6.02
N ARG A 43 -10.52 -1.96 -5.08
CA ARG A 43 -10.13 -1.47 -3.76
C ARG A 43 -8.61 -1.51 -3.60
N GLY A 44 -7.98 -0.35 -3.49
CA GLY A 44 -6.57 -0.16 -3.15
C GLY A 44 -6.35 0.24 -1.69
N GLU A 45 -5.12 0.63 -1.41
CA GLU A 45 -4.64 1.07 -0.09
C GLU A 45 -3.77 2.32 -0.22
N TYR A 46 -3.55 3.07 0.86
CA TYR A 46 -2.46 4.05 0.89
C TYR A 46 -1.21 3.43 1.51
N LEU A 47 -0.04 3.69 0.92
CA LEU A 47 1.26 3.28 1.45
C LEU A 47 2.18 4.51 1.55
N THR A 48 2.85 4.66 2.68
CA THR A 48 3.95 5.63 2.84
C THR A 48 5.26 4.99 2.35
N ILE A 49 5.90 5.59 1.35
CA ILE A 49 7.17 5.14 0.77
C ILE A 49 8.19 6.27 0.92
N GLY A 50 9.17 6.07 1.81
CA GLY A 50 10.08 7.14 2.24
C GLY A 50 9.33 8.23 3.00
N ALA A 51 9.37 9.46 2.50
CA ALA A 51 8.68 10.61 3.10
C ALA A 51 7.33 10.95 2.43
N ASN A 52 6.89 10.17 1.45
CA ASN A 52 5.70 10.46 0.64
C ASN A 52 4.65 9.36 0.79
N ASP A 53 3.37 9.75 0.86
CA ASP A 53 2.25 8.83 0.74
C ASP A 53 1.91 8.57 -0.74
N PHE A 54 1.33 7.40 -1.01
CA PHE A 54 0.84 7.00 -2.33
C PHE A 54 -0.49 6.27 -2.20
N ALA A 55 -1.44 6.56 -3.09
CA ALA A 55 -2.55 5.67 -3.39
C ALA A 55 -2.03 4.53 -4.28
N VAL A 56 -2.22 3.29 -3.83
CA VAL A 56 -1.62 2.09 -4.43
C VAL A 56 -2.68 1.07 -4.78
N PHE A 57 -2.62 0.60 -6.02
CA PHE A 57 -3.45 -0.47 -6.55
C PHE A 57 -2.53 -1.50 -7.23
N LYS A 58 -2.64 -2.77 -6.85
CA LYS A 58 -1.78 -3.86 -7.32
C LYS A 58 -2.64 -4.98 -7.91
N GLY A 59 -2.08 -5.71 -8.88
CA GLY A 59 -2.72 -6.87 -9.48
C GLY A 59 -4.01 -6.55 -10.25
N ILE A 60 -4.06 -5.42 -10.97
CA ILE A 60 -5.22 -5.09 -11.80
C ILE A 60 -5.09 -5.81 -13.15
N PRO A 61 -6.03 -6.69 -13.56
CA PRO A 61 -5.97 -7.34 -14.87
C PRO A 61 -6.23 -6.33 -15.98
N TYR A 62 -5.37 -6.30 -17.00
CA TYR A 62 -5.54 -5.45 -18.18
C TYR A 62 -5.84 -6.23 -19.46
N ALA A 63 -5.78 -7.57 -19.40
CA ALA A 63 -6.11 -8.48 -20.50
C ALA A 63 -6.64 -9.81 -19.93
N ALA A 64 -7.26 -10.63 -20.77
CA ALA A 64 -7.59 -12.01 -20.44
C ALA A 64 -6.32 -12.87 -20.28
N PRO A 65 -6.33 -13.91 -19.42
CA PRO A 65 -5.18 -14.80 -19.25
C PRO A 65 -4.78 -15.48 -20.57
N PRO A 66 -3.51 -15.38 -21.03
CA PRO A 66 -3.05 -15.87 -22.34
C PRO A 66 -2.74 -17.38 -22.32
N VAL A 67 -3.69 -18.17 -21.78
CA VAL A 67 -3.57 -19.61 -21.54
C VAL A 67 -4.43 -20.41 -22.52
N GLY A 68 -4.13 -21.70 -22.67
CA GLY A 68 -4.89 -22.60 -23.54
C GLY A 68 -4.88 -22.11 -24.99
N SER A 69 -6.07 -21.90 -25.57
CA SER A 69 -6.23 -21.42 -26.95
C SER A 69 -5.75 -19.98 -27.18
N LEU A 70 -5.71 -19.14 -26.14
CA LEU A 70 -5.23 -17.74 -26.24
C LEU A 70 -3.70 -17.64 -26.23
N ARG A 71 -2.97 -18.75 -26.02
CA ARG A 71 -1.52 -18.74 -25.96
C ARG A 71 -0.93 -18.36 -27.32
N PHE A 72 0.00 -17.39 -27.31
CA PHE A 72 0.62 -16.79 -28.50
C PHE A 72 -0.34 -16.01 -29.42
N GLN A 73 -1.58 -15.72 -28.98
CA GLN A 73 -2.48 -14.80 -29.68
C GLN A 73 -2.27 -13.35 -29.20
N MET A 74 -2.96 -12.40 -29.84
CA MET A 74 -3.05 -11.03 -29.32
C MET A 74 -3.82 -11.03 -27.99
N PRO A 75 -3.49 -10.12 -27.05
CA PRO A 75 -4.18 -10.05 -25.77
C PRO A 75 -5.63 -9.57 -25.95
N GLU A 76 -6.58 -10.39 -25.51
CA GLU A 76 -8.00 -10.02 -25.45
C GLU A 76 -8.31 -9.15 -24.22
N PRO A 77 -9.38 -8.32 -24.23
CA PRO A 77 -9.78 -7.52 -23.07
C PRO A 77 -10.06 -8.36 -21.82
N PRO A 78 -9.83 -7.81 -20.61
CA PRO A 78 -10.07 -8.54 -19.37
C PRO A 78 -11.58 -8.75 -19.14
N ALA A 79 -11.94 -9.86 -18.52
CA ALA A 79 -13.32 -10.12 -18.14
C ALA A 79 -13.81 -9.09 -17.11
N LYS A 80 -15.01 -8.56 -17.29
CA LYS A 80 -15.63 -7.66 -16.29
C LYS A 80 -16.05 -8.44 -15.05
N TRP A 81 -15.81 -7.88 -13.87
CA TRP A 81 -16.23 -8.47 -12.59
C TRP A 81 -17.42 -7.72 -11.97
N ARG A 82 -18.08 -8.38 -11.01
CA ARG A 82 -19.13 -7.79 -10.18
C ARG A 82 -18.60 -7.54 -8.78
N GLY A 83 -19.10 -6.49 -8.13
CA GLY A 83 -18.61 -6.07 -6.81
C GLY A 83 -17.24 -5.39 -6.89
N VAL A 84 -16.52 -5.39 -5.77
CA VAL A 84 -15.24 -4.67 -5.62
C VAL A 84 -14.09 -5.67 -5.53
N MET A 85 -13.18 -5.64 -6.51
CA MET A 85 -11.97 -6.47 -6.55
C MET A 85 -10.92 -5.91 -5.58
N ASN A 86 -10.29 -6.77 -4.79
CA ASN A 86 -9.22 -6.37 -3.88
C ASN A 86 -7.88 -6.20 -4.64
N ALA A 87 -7.50 -4.96 -4.94
CA ALA A 87 -6.28 -4.59 -5.64
C ALA A 87 -5.14 -4.19 -4.68
N THR A 88 -4.89 -5.01 -3.64
CA THR A 88 -3.82 -4.77 -2.65
C THR A 88 -2.69 -5.80 -2.71
N GLN A 89 -2.75 -6.78 -3.61
CA GLN A 89 -1.76 -7.84 -3.75
C GLN A 89 -1.14 -7.84 -5.15
N TYR A 90 0.14 -8.19 -5.24
CA TYR A 90 0.82 -8.37 -6.52
C TYR A 90 0.39 -9.70 -7.16
N SER A 91 0.11 -9.67 -8.46
CA SER A 91 -0.13 -10.89 -9.26
C SER A 91 1.17 -11.64 -9.59
N ALA A 92 1.04 -12.80 -10.22
CA ALA A 92 2.17 -13.61 -10.66
C ALA A 92 3.03 -12.89 -11.71
N MET A 93 4.33 -13.18 -11.71
CA MET A 93 5.24 -12.78 -12.78
C MET A 93 5.09 -13.72 -13.99
N CYS A 94 5.27 -13.19 -15.19
CA CYS A 94 5.28 -14.00 -16.41
C CYS A 94 6.45 -14.99 -16.44
N ALA A 95 6.23 -16.14 -17.06
CA ALA A 95 7.23 -17.18 -17.27
C ALA A 95 8.48 -16.62 -17.97
N GLN A 96 9.63 -16.69 -17.28
CA GLN A 96 10.93 -16.28 -17.78
C GLN A 96 12.03 -17.18 -17.21
N LYS A 97 13.18 -17.27 -17.88
CA LYS A 97 14.35 -17.94 -17.31
C LYS A 97 14.80 -17.18 -16.05
N PRO A 98 14.98 -17.84 -14.89
CA PRO A 98 15.49 -17.19 -13.69
C PRO A 98 16.81 -16.48 -13.95
N ARG A 99 16.97 -15.26 -13.45
CA ARG A 99 18.25 -14.54 -13.51
C ARG A 99 19.16 -15.05 -12.39
N THR A 100 20.23 -15.71 -12.78
CA THR A 100 21.24 -16.25 -11.86
C THR A 100 22.25 -15.16 -11.45
N ARG A 101 21.79 -14.18 -10.68
CA ARG A 101 22.66 -13.28 -9.90
C ARG A 101 22.38 -13.49 -8.42
N GLN A 102 23.44 -13.57 -7.62
CA GLN A 102 23.36 -13.87 -6.19
C GLN A 102 22.64 -12.78 -5.38
N SER A 103 22.56 -11.57 -5.93
CA SER A 103 21.81 -10.42 -5.41
C SER A 103 20.42 -10.24 -6.06
N ASP A 104 19.96 -11.16 -6.92
CA ASP A 104 18.69 -11.00 -7.62
C ASP A 104 17.51 -11.28 -6.68
N PRO A 105 16.49 -10.40 -6.60
CA PRO A 105 15.24 -10.66 -5.90
C PRO A 105 14.62 -12.03 -6.21
N ILE A 106 14.80 -12.55 -7.44
CA ILE A 106 14.33 -13.87 -7.87
C ILE A 106 14.92 -15.02 -7.03
N ASN A 107 16.14 -14.88 -6.52
CA ASN A 107 16.80 -15.93 -5.72
C ASN A 107 16.53 -15.82 -4.21
N ILE A 108 16.08 -14.66 -3.72
CA ILE A 108 15.83 -14.40 -2.30
C ILE A 108 14.34 -14.44 -1.91
N TYR A 109 13.42 -14.36 -2.87
CA TYR A 109 11.97 -14.47 -2.64
C TYR A 109 11.34 -15.60 -3.44
N ARG A 110 10.34 -16.28 -2.86
CA ARG A 110 9.46 -17.22 -3.60
C ARG A 110 8.51 -16.44 -4.51
N ILE A 111 9.01 -15.97 -5.64
CA ILE A 111 8.20 -15.30 -6.66
C ILE A 111 7.24 -16.31 -7.27
N HIS A 112 5.94 -15.98 -7.24
CA HIS A 112 4.91 -16.75 -7.93
C HIS A 112 4.99 -16.47 -9.43
N ILE A 113 5.15 -17.52 -10.24
CA ILE A 113 5.27 -17.44 -11.71
C ILE A 113 4.07 -18.17 -12.33
N SER A 114 3.44 -17.54 -13.33
CA SER A 114 2.29 -18.09 -14.06
C SER A 114 2.30 -17.60 -15.51
N GLU A 115 1.54 -18.27 -16.38
CA GLU A 115 1.15 -17.70 -17.69
C GLU A 115 -0.01 -16.70 -17.55
N ASP A 116 -0.84 -16.84 -16.50
CA ASP A 116 -1.77 -15.80 -16.07
C ASP A 116 -1.00 -14.70 -15.31
N CYS A 117 -0.46 -13.75 -16.08
CA CYS A 117 0.45 -12.71 -15.59
C CYS A 117 0.17 -11.31 -16.15
N LEU A 118 -0.91 -11.11 -16.93
CA LEU A 118 -1.22 -9.83 -17.60
C LEU A 118 -1.93 -8.84 -16.65
N TYR A 119 -1.18 -8.42 -15.63
CA TYR A 119 -1.63 -7.50 -14.59
C TYR A 119 -0.72 -6.27 -14.49
N LEU A 120 -1.28 -5.14 -14.08
CA LEU A 120 -0.56 -3.90 -13.81
C LEU A 120 -0.68 -3.48 -12.35
N ASN A 121 0.24 -2.59 -11.94
CA ASN A 121 0.25 -1.98 -10.61
C ASN A 121 0.35 -0.45 -10.78
N VAL A 122 -0.46 0.31 -10.05
CA VAL A 122 -0.54 1.76 -10.11
C VAL A 122 -0.13 2.34 -8.77
N PHE A 123 0.79 3.29 -8.79
CA PHE A 123 1.25 4.07 -7.64
C PHE A 123 1.08 5.55 -8.01
N ALA A 124 0.12 6.21 -7.39
CA ALA A 124 -0.13 7.65 -7.58
C ALA A 124 0.08 8.39 -6.26
N PRO A 125 0.61 9.62 -6.25
CA PRO A 125 0.53 10.44 -5.04
C PRO A 125 -0.95 10.62 -4.65
N PRO A 126 -1.29 10.73 -3.35
CA PRO A 126 -2.65 11.06 -2.94
C PRO A 126 -3.06 12.37 -3.61
N GLN A 127 -4.29 12.43 -4.13
CA GLN A 127 -4.80 13.66 -4.70
C GLN A 127 -4.95 14.71 -3.60
N THR A 128 -3.97 15.60 -3.49
CA THR A 128 -4.21 16.91 -2.92
C THR A 128 -5.23 17.60 -3.82
N PHE A 129 -6.42 17.89 -3.28
CA PHE A 129 -7.41 18.75 -3.94
C PHE A 129 -6.86 20.18 -4.04
N VAL A 130 -5.93 20.40 -4.98
CA VAL A 130 -5.70 21.73 -5.53
C VAL A 130 -6.92 22.01 -6.38
N ARG A 131 -7.88 22.71 -5.78
CA ARG A 131 -8.96 23.36 -6.52
C ARG A 131 -8.28 24.25 -7.55
N LYS A 132 -8.32 23.87 -8.83
CA LYS A 132 -8.15 24.83 -9.91
C LYS A 132 -9.38 25.72 -9.83
N ASP A 133 -9.25 26.82 -9.10
CA ASP A 133 -10.25 27.87 -9.11
C ASP A 133 -10.46 28.30 -10.56
N ILE A 134 -11.74 28.33 -10.93
CA ILE A 134 -12.18 28.55 -12.31
C ILE A 134 -11.90 30.02 -12.65
N GLY A 135 -10.87 30.24 -13.46
CA GLY A 135 -10.67 31.51 -14.15
C GLY A 135 -11.56 31.56 -15.39
N ILE A 136 -12.71 32.23 -15.25
CA ILE A 136 -13.42 32.90 -16.35
C ILE A 136 -12.71 34.24 -16.61
#